data_AF-A0A3D0X7V3-F1
#
_entry.id   AF-A0A3D0X7V3-F1
#
_cell.length_a   1.000
_cell.length_b   1.000
_cell.length_c   1.000
_cell.angle_alpha   90.00
_cell.angle_beta   90.00
_cell.angle_gamma   90.00
#
_symmetry.space_group_name_H-M   'P 1'
#
loop_
_entity.id
_entity.type
_entity.pdbx_description
1 polymer ?
#
loop_
_entity_poly.entity_id
_entity_poly.type
_entity_poly.pdbx_seq_one_letter_code
_entity_poly.pdbx_strand_id
1 'polypeptide(L)'
;SVIFEPNVNDGKFVESEVEQERRQLLDVIDSEFNDKRIYANGQLIKNMCNNEVFGMKRYGTAEKIKAATPESLYNAWKNMLNTAVVEIMYIGDSPSDNAKEVFKNAFSKYDRQPAKITTQIVRSASEPKHVTEEMELSQSKLVMGFRTDCAVPDEDVIATRLMCAILGGTASSKLFCNVREKQSLCYYCSSRFDRNKGILTVDSGVESENIEKAEQGIIKEIDDMKNGLITDFEIEAAKKAMINMFYSTNDTVSGIEAWYTGQLFDGGFKTIEELSNEINAVTKEQIVNSANKLTLDTVYTLKNK
;
A
#
# COMPACT_ATOMS: atom_id res chain seq x y z
N SER A 1 3.54 12.95 28.72
CA SER A 1 3.07 12.12 27.59
C SER A 1 4.13 12.11 26.51
N VAL A 2 4.48 10.94 25.94
CA VAL A 2 5.55 10.80 24.92
C VAL A 2 5.36 11.72 23.70
N ILE A 3 4.10 12.04 23.35
CA ILE A 3 3.79 12.88 22.18
C ILE A 3 4.11 14.37 22.43
N PHE A 4 3.74 14.89 23.61
CA PHE A 4 3.77 16.34 23.92
C PHE A 4 4.95 16.75 24.79
N GLU A 5 5.57 15.81 25.47
CA GLU A 5 6.68 16.01 26.42
C GLU A 5 7.78 14.99 26.06
N PRO A 6 8.45 15.16 24.91
CA PRO A 6 9.55 14.30 24.52
C PRO A 6 10.74 14.45 25.49
N ASN A 7 11.60 13.44 25.56
CA ASN A 7 12.85 13.52 26.32
C ASN A 7 13.86 14.43 25.58
N VAL A 8 13.97 15.69 26.01
CA VAL A 8 14.78 16.71 25.34
C VAL A 8 15.56 17.55 26.34
N ASN A 9 16.77 17.98 25.97
CA ASN A 9 17.60 18.93 26.70
C ASN A 9 17.98 20.08 25.75
N ASP A 10 17.80 21.32 26.20
CA ASP A 10 18.20 22.54 25.47
C ASP A 10 17.75 22.58 24.00
N GLY A 11 16.50 22.15 23.74
CA GLY A 11 15.92 22.16 22.39
C GLY A 11 16.46 21.07 21.47
N LYS A 12 16.96 19.96 22.03
CA LYS A 12 17.50 18.81 21.28
C LYS A 12 17.05 17.52 21.93
N PHE A 13 16.84 16.48 21.13
CA PHE A 13 16.68 15.13 21.68
C PHE A 13 17.98 14.65 22.35
N VAL A 14 17.86 13.70 23.28
CA VAL A 14 19.03 13.09 23.94
C VAL A 14 19.86 12.33 22.90
N GLU A 15 21.14 12.70 22.79
CA GLU A 15 22.03 12.20 21.74
C GLU A 15 22.18 10.68 21.77
N SER A 16 22.35 10.07 22.95
CA SER A 16 22.47 8.61 23.08
C SER A 16 21.23 7.85 22.60
N GLU A 17 20.04 8.42 22.79
CA GLU A 17 18.78 7.85 22.30
C GLU A 17 18.67 7.98 20.78
N VAL A 18 19.04 9.14 20.23
CA VAL A 18 19.08 9.35 18.78
C VAL A 18 20.08 8.39 18.12
N GLU A 19 21.26 8.17 18.71
CA GLU A 19 22.23 7.19 18.20
C GLU A 19 21.70 5.76 18.23
N GLN A 20 20.95 5.39 19.28
CA GLN A 20 20.32 4.09 19.37
C GLN A 20 19.27 3.89 18.26
N GLU A 21 18.33 4.83 18.12
CA GLU A 21 17.28 4.76 17.09
C GLU A 21 17.87 4.84 15.68
N ARG A 22 18.95 5.60 15.48
CA ARG A 22 19.66 5.64 14.19
C ARG A 22 20.18 4.27 13.80
N ARG A 23 20.82 3.54 14.73
CA ARG A 23 21.30 2.17 14.45
C ARG A 23 20.14 1.24 14.10
N GLN A 24 19.06 1.27 14.89
CA GLN A 24 17.88 0.44 14.64
C GLN A 24 17.24 0.71 13.27
N LEU A 25 17.10 1.99 12.88
CA LEU A 25 16.54 2.33 11.56
C LEU A 25 17.45 1.95 10.40
N LEU A 26 18.78 2.00 10.58
CA LEU A 26 19.71 1.49 9.58
C LEU A 26 19.59 -0.04 9.44
N ASP A 27 19.47 -0.77 10.55
CA ASP A 27 19.22 -2.22 10.53
C ASP A 27 17.90 -2.56 9.82
N VAL A 28 16.85 -1.75 10.01
CA VAL A 28 15.57 -1.90 9.29
C VAL A 28 15.77 -1.72 7.78
N ILE A 29 16.47 -0.68 7.33
CA ILE A 29 16.75 -0.47 5.90
C ILE A 29 17.56 -1.64 5.32
N ASP A 30 18.55 -2.15 6.06
CA ASP A 30 19.34 -3.30 5.64
C ASP A 30 18.49 -4.59 5.59
N SER A 31 17.52 -4.74 6.50
CA SER A 31 16.59 -5.87 6.48
C SER A 31 15.66 -5.86 5.26
N GLU A 32 15.19 -4.68 4.82
CA GLU A 32 14.39 -4.54 3.59
C GLU A 32 15.19 -4.98 2.36
N PHE A 33 16.50 -4.71 2.34
CA PHE A 33 17.37 -5.17 1.27
C PHE A 33 17.51 -6.70 1.25
N ASN A 34 17.49 -7.35 2.41
CA ASN A 34 17.57 -8.81 2.52
C ASN A 34 16.26 -9.49 2.10
N ASP A 35 15.10 -8.87 2.34
CA ASP A 35 13.84 -9.31 1.76
C ASP A 35 13.72 -8.85 0.29
N LYS A 36 14.12 -9.72 -0.63
CA LYS A 36 14.14 -9.42 -2.07
C LYS A 36 12.75 -9.13 -2.65
N ARG A 37 11.67 -9.60 -2.01
CA ARG A 37 10.30 -9.31 -2.44
C ARG A 37 9.92 -7.88 -2.05
N ILE A 38 10.19 -7.47 -0.81
CA ILE A 38 9.98 -6.08 -0.34
C ILE A 38 10.85 -5.12 -1.16
N TYR A 39 12.13 -5.46 -1.33
CA TYR A 39 13.08 -4.67 -2.12
C TYR A 39 12.58 -4.43 -3.55
N ALA A 40 12.19 -5.49 -4.27
CA ALA A 40 11.73 -5.39 -5.65
C ALA A 40 10.44 -4.56 -5.80
N ASN A 41 9.48 -4.69 -4.86
CA ASN A 41 8.29 -3.84 -4.83
C ASN A 41 8.66 -2.37 -4.56
N GLY A 42 9.59 -2.10 -3.65
CA GLY A 42 10.09 -0.74 -3.40
C GLY A 42 10.78 -0.14 -4.63
N GLN A 43 11.55 -0.94 -5.38
CA GLN A 43 12.19 -0.50 -6.62
C GLN A 43 11.15 -0.24 -7.72
N LEU A 44 10.11 -1.06 -7.85
CA LEU A 44 8.99 -0.78 -8.74
C LEU A 44 8.37 0.58 -8.44
N ILE A 45 7.95 0.83 -7.18
CA ILE A 45 7.31 2.08 -6.78
C ILE A 45 8.25 3.28 -6.98
N LYS A 46 9.54 3.15 -6.64
CA LYS A 46 10.55 4.19 -6.87
C LYS A 46 10.65 4.57 -8.35
N ASN A 47 10.71 3.60 -9.26
CA ASN A 47 10.82 3.85 -10.70
C ASN A 47 9.52 4.42 -11.28
N MET A 48 8.38 3.85 -10.89
CA MET A 48 7.05 4.26 -11.32
C MET A 48 6.68 5.68 -10.85
N CYS A 49 7.11 6.05 -9.64
CA CYS A 49 6.79 7.32 -8.99
C CYS A 49 8.03 8.21 -8.76
N ASN A 50 9.04 8.14 -9.62
CA ASN A 50 10.36 8.78 -9.43
C ASN A 50 10.33 10.32 -9.21
N ASN A 51 9.25 10.98 -9.61
CA ASN A 51 9.05 12.43 -9.43
C ASN A 51 7.92 12.77 -8.44
N GLU A 52 7.45 11.79 -7.68
CA GLU A 52 6.35 11.93 -6.74
C GLU A 52 6.85 11.61 -5.32
N VAL A 53 6.29 12.30 -4.30
CA VAL A 53 6.58 11.98 -2.90
C VAL A 53 6.27 10.50 -2.58
N PHE A 54 5.31 9.91 -3.29
CA PHE A 54 4.94 8.50 -3.18
C PHE A 54 6.09 7.53 -3.52
N GLY A 55 7.05 7.95 -4.36
CA GLY A 55 8.24 7.15 -4.67
C GLY A 55 9.28 7.12 -3.55
N MET A 56 9.12 7.94 -2.51
CA MET A 56 10.02 7.96 -1.36
C MET A 56 9.74 6.78 -0.43
N LYS A 57 10.81 6.07 -0.04
CA LYS A 57 10.72 5.00 0.95
C LYS A 57 10.26 5.55 2.30
N ARG A 58 9.50 4.74 3.05
CA ARG A 58 8.98 5.07 4.39
C ARG A 58 10.05 5.62 5.34
N TYR A 59 11.22 5.01 5.36
CA TYR A 59 12.33 5.40 6.23
C TYR A 59 13.36 6.31 5.54
N GLY A 60 13.11 6.74 4.29
CA GLY A 60 14.04 7.56 3.53
C GLY A 60 15.30 6.80 3.09
N THR A 61 16.47 7.42 3.24
CA THR A 61 17.76 6.85 2.84
C THR A 61 18.71 6.76 4.02
N ALA A 62 19.62 5.79 3.99
CA ALA A 62 20.67 5.65 5.00
C ALA A 62 21.50 6.94 5.15
N GLU A 63 21.74 7.66 4.05
CA GLU A 63 22.44 8.95 4.04
C GLU A 63 21.69 10.01 4.86
N LYS A 64 20.37 10.16 4.64
CA LYS A 64 19.56 11.14 5.40
C LYS A 64 19.44 10.77 6.88
N ILE A 65 19.35 9.48 7.20
CA ILE A 65 19.33 8.99 8.58
C ILE A 65 20.66 9.31 9.29
N LYS A 66 21.79 9.08 8.63
CA LYS A 66 23.13 9.41 9.16
C LYS A 66 23.32 10.92 9.33
N ALA A 67 22.75 11.73 8.45
CA ALA A 67 22.83 13.18 8.51
C ALA A 67 21.89 13.83 9.54
N ALA A 68 20.85 13.12 10.00
CA ALA A 68 19.90 13.67 10.97
C ALA A 68 20.60 13.94 12.32
N THR A 69 20.39 15.14 12.86
CA THR A 69 20.94 15.55 14.16
C THR A 69 19.82 15.63 15.22
N PRO A 70 20.15 15.52 16.52
CA PRO A 70 19.15 15.66 17.59
C PRO A 70 18.36 16.97 17.53
N GLU A 71 18.98 18.06 17.09
CA GLU A 71 18.33 19.37 16.88
C GLU A 71 17.39 19.37 15.68
N SER A 72 17.80 18.78 14.55
CA SER A 72 16.95 18.70 13.36
C SER A 72 15.69 17.87 13.60
N LEU A 73 15.81 16.78 14.37
CA LEU A 73 14.69 15.92 14.75
C LEU A 73 13.75 16.64 15.70
N TYR A 74 14.28 17.41 16.67
CA TYR A 74 13.45 18.22 17.56
C TYR A 74 12.65 19.28 16.80
N ASN A 75 13.28 19.95 15.84
CA ASN A 75 12.59 20.89 14.96
C ASN A 75 11.54 20.19 14.08
N ALA A 76 11.82 18.99 13.58
CA ALA A 76 10.85 18.19 12.85
C ALA A 76 9.65 17.78 13.71
N TRP A 77 9.87 17.39 14.98
CA TRP A 77 8.81 17.08 15.95
C TRP A 77 7.92 18.31 16.23
N LYS A 78 8.52 19.49 16.48
CA LYS A 78 7.74 20.74 16.64
C LYS A 78 6.91 21.06 15.40
N ASN A 79 7.53 20.94 14.21
CA ASN A 79 6.83 21.18 12.96
C ASN A 79 5.67 20.19 12.78
N MET A 80 5.89 18.90 13.05
CA MET A 80 4.84 17.88 13.00
C MET A 80 3.67 18.22 13.93
N LEU A 81 3.91 18.59 15.19
CA LEU A 81 2.83 18.96 16.11
C LEU A 81 2.03 20.16 15.63
N ASN A 82 2.70 21.14 15.01
CA ASN A 82 2.03 22.32 14.46
C ASN A 82 1.22 22.00 13.19
N THR A 83 1.80 21.25 12.25
CA THR A 83 1.27 21.16 10.88
C THR A 83 0.63 19.82 10.52
N ALA A 84 0.78 18.77 11.32
CA ALA A 84 0.16 17.48 10.98
C ALA A 84 -1.37 17.58 11.07
N VAL A 85 -2.07 16.85 10.21
CA VAL A 85 -3.46 16.46 10.48
C VAL A 85 -3.40 15.33 11.51
N VAL A 86 -4.18 15.44 12.58
CA VAL A 86 -4.19 14.44 13.66
C VAL A 86 -5.59 13.88 13.77
N GLU A 87 -5.71 12.58 13.56
CA GLU A 87 -6.89 11.80 13.89
C GLU A 87 -6.59 11.00 15.17
N ILE A 88 -7.57 10.92 16.07
CA ILE A 88 -7.44 10.17 17.32
C ILE A 88 -8.52 9.10 17.33
N MET A 89 -8.09 7.86 17.20
CA MET A 89 -8.99 6.73 17.26
C MET A 89 -8.90 6.08 18.64
N TYR A 90 -10.05 5.96 19.31
CA TYR A 90 -10.18 5.34 20.62
C TYR A 90 -10.98 4.04 20.48
N ILE A 91 -10.37 2.93 20.86
CA ILE A 91 -11.00 1.61 20.93
C ILE A 91 -10.90 1.14 22.38
N GLY A 92 -12.04 0.97 23.04
CA GLY A 92 -12.10 0.60 24.43
C GLY A 92 -13.51 0.25 24.88
N ASP A 93 -13.62 -0.26 26.10
CA ASP A 93 -14.86 -0.65 26.76
C ASP A 93 -15.56 0.51 27.49
N SER A 94 -14.94 1.70 27.48
CA SER A 94 -15.38 2.88 28.22
C SER A 94 -15.76 4.02 27.27
N PRO A 95 -16.63 4.96 27.68
CA PRO A 95 -16.94 6.14 26.87
C PRO A 95 -15.70 6.97 26.54
N SER A 96 -15.61 7.46 25.29
CA SER A 96 -14.46 8.21 24.79
C SER A 96 -14.34 9.64 25.35
N ASP A 97 -15.29 10.12 26.17
CA ASP A 97 -15.35 11.50 26.65
C ASP A 97 -14.10 11.89 27.46
N ASN A 98 -13.63 10.99 28.32
CA ASN A 98 -12.41 11.22 29.10
C ASN A 98 -11.18 11.31 28.18
N ALA A 99 -11.06 10.41 27.21
CA ALA A 99 -9.96 10.44 26.24
C ALA A 99 -9.99 11.73 25.41
N LYS A 100 -11.18 12.13 24.95
CA LYS A 100 -11.41 13.37 24.20
C LYS A 100 -10.96 14.59 25.00
N GLU A 101 -11.35 14.73 26.26
CA GLU A 101 -10.95 15.87 27.09
C GLU A 101 -9.44 15.86 27.38
N VAL A 102 -8.82 14.69 27.59
CA VAL A 102 -7.35 14.58 27.75
C VAL A 102 -6.62 15.11 26.52
N PHE A 103 -6.99 14.66 25.33
CA PHE A 103 -6.34 15.10 24.10
C PHE A 103 -6.64 16.56 23.76
N LYS A 104 -7.87 17.02 23.98
CA LYS A 104 -8.25 18.43 23.83
C LYS A 104 -7.41 19.35 24.71
N ASN A 105 -7.24 19.01 25.99
CA ASN A 105 -6.41 19.77 26.91
C ASN A 105 -4.91 19.71 26.58
N ALA A 106 -4.45 18.59 26.00
CA ALA A 106 -3.07 18.47 25.56
C ALA A 106 -2.80 19.32 24.31
N PHE A 107 -3.70 19.28 23.32
CA PHE A 107 -3.58 20.03 22.07
C PHE A 107 -3.88 21.52 22.22
N SER A 108 -4.66 21.96 23.23
CA SER A 108 -4.95 23.38 23.48
C SER A 108 -3.71 24.22 23.80
N LYS A 109 -2.59 23.58 24.15
CA LYS A 109 -1.30 24.22 24.39
C LYS A 109 -0.57 24.61 23.09
N TYR A 110 -1.07 24.20 21.94
CA TYR A 110 -0.45 24.38 20.64
C TYR A 110 -1.37 25.19 19.72
N ASP A 111 -0.85 26.28 19.15
CA ASP A 111 -1.50 26.97 18.04
C ASP A 111 -1.17 26.22 16.74
N ARG A 112 -2.07 25.32 16.35
CA ARG A 112 -1.84 24.39 15.25
C ARG A 112 -2.42 24.92 13.94
N GLN A 113 -1.65 24.73 12.87
CA GLN A 113 -2.06 25.04 11.50
C GLN A 113 -1.92 23.79 10.62
N PRO A 114 -2.88 22.84 10.70
CA PRO A 114 -2.80 21.59 9.95
C PRO A 114 -2.67 21.83 8.44
N ALA A 115 -1.68 21.19 7.83
CA ALA A 115 -1.44 21.25 6.40
C ALA A 115 -2.52 20.49 5.64
N LYS A 116 -2.82 20.95 4.42
CA LYS A 116 -3.68 20.21 3.51
C LYS A 116 -2.94 18.99 2.99
N ILE A 117 -3.48 17.80 3.27
CA ILE A 117 -2.97 16.56 2.67
C ILE A 117 -3.43 16.50 1.22
N THR A 118 -2.48 16.35 0.31
CA THR A 118 -2.76 16.15 -1.11
C THR A 118 -1.85 15.07 -1.66
N THR A 119 -2.33 14.37 -2.66
CA THR A 119 -1.56 13.39 -3.42
C THR A 119 -1.80 13.66 -4.90
N GLN A 120 -0.76 13.50 -5.70
CA GLN A 120 -0.88 13.54 -7.15
C GLN A 120 -1.36 12.17 -7.63
N ILE A 121 -2.43 12.13 -8.42
CA ILE A 121 -2.88 10.89 -9.07
C ILE A 121 -2.49 10.93 -10.54
N VAL A 122 -1.68 9.96 -10.96
CA VAL A 122 -1.37 9.73 -12.38
C VAL A 122 -2.36 8.69 -12.87
N ARG A 123 -3.28 9.10 -13.74
CA ARG A 123 -4.45 8.30 -14.13
C ARG A 123 -4.16 7.26 -15.21
N SER A 124 -3.11 7.43 -15.99
CA SER A 124 -2.72 6.49 -17.03
C SER A 124 -1.22 6.57 -17.33
N ALA A 125 -0.69 5.48 -17.90
CA ALA A 125 0.62 5.43 -18.50
C ALA A 125 0.51 5.30 -20.03
N SER A 126 1.47 5.88 -20.76
CA SER A 126 1.53 5.79 -22.22
C SER A 126 2.35 4.58 -22.69
N GLU A 127 3.60 4.48 -22.22
CA GLU A 127 4.52 3.41 -22.60
C GLU A 127 5.10 2.74 -21.34
N PRO A 128 5.09 1.39 -21.26
CA PRO A 128 5.72 0.67 -20.18
C PRO A 128 7.22 0.89 -20.13
N LYS A 129 7.76 1.11 -18.93
CA LYS A 129 9.19 1.13 -18.66
C LYS A 129 9.65 -0.22 -18.14
N HIS A 130 10.64 -0.82 -18.78
CA HIS A 130 11.28 -2.05 -18.29
C HIS A 130 12.60 -1.71 -17.61
N VAL A 131 12.74 -2.13 -16.35
CA VAL A 131 13.94 -1.93 -15.53
C VAL A 131 14.41 -3.27 -15.01
N THR A 132 15.64 -3.65 -15.35
CA THR A 132 16.25 -4.90 -14.91
C THR A 132 17.47 -4.62 -14.04
N GLU A 133 17.50 -5.24 -12.87
CA GLU A 133 18.64 -5.29 -11.98
C GLU A 133 19.08 -6.75 -11.82
N GLU A 134 20.38 -7.02 -11.79
CA GLU A 134 20.91 -8.38 -11.62
C GLU A 134 21.55 -8.56 -10.24
N MET A 135 21.18 -9.63 -9.55
CA MET A 135 21.66 -9.95 -8.20
C MET A 135 21.71 -11.48 -8.01
N GLU A 136 22.55 -11.98 -7.11
CA GLU A 136 22.49 -13.39 -6.70
C GLU A 136 21.26 -13.65 -5.83
N LEU A 137 20.40 -14.56 -6.28
CA LEU A 137 19.08 -14.83 -5.70
C LEU A 137 18.76 -16.32 -5.86
N SER A 138 17.91 -16.87 -5.00
CA SER A 138 17.34 -18.19 -5.26
C SER A 138 16.31 -18.18 -6.40
N GLN A 139 15.57 -17.08 -6.54
CA GLN A 139 14.54 -16.88 -7.56
C GLN A 139 14.52 -15.42 -8.00
N SER A 140 14.33 -15.20 -9.30
CA SER A 140 14.09 -13.87 -9.85
C SER A 140 12.77 -13.29 -9.33
N LYS A 141 12.66 -11.97 -9.30
CA LYS A 141 11.44 -11.24 -8.95
C LYS A 141 10.95 -10.49 -10.17
N LEU A 142 9.70 -10.70 -10.53
CA LEU A 142 9.00 -9.92 -11.55
C LEU A 142 7.91 -9.12 -10.85
N VAL A 143 7.98 -7.79 -10.95
CA VAL A 143 7.02 -6.89 -10.32
C VAL A 143 6.52 -5.90 -11.36
N MET A 144 5.21 -5.83 -11.55
CA MET A 144 4.56 -5.02 -12.57
C MET A 144 3.66 -3.99 -11.90
N GLY A 145 3.80 -2.73 -12.31
CA GLY A 145 3.02 -1.60 -11.82
C GLY A 145 2.09 -1.06 -12.91
N PHE A 146 0.83 -0.89 -12.56
CA PHE A 146 -0.23 -0.41 -13.44
C PHE A 146 -0.84 0.87 -12.86
N ARG A 147 -1.09 1.84 -13.74
CA ARG A 147 -1.94 3.00 -13.42
C ARG A 147 -3.40 2.66 -13.73
N THR A 148 -4.31 3.23 -12.96
CA THR A 148 -5.74 3.23 -13.25
C THR A 148 -6.29 4.65 -13.15
N ASP A 149 -7.34 4.93 -13.91
CA ASP A 149 -8.11 6.16 -13.82
C ASP A 149 -9.07 6.16 -12.62
N CYS A 150 -8.66 5.53 -11.51
CA CYS A 150 -9.52 5.32 -10.36
C CYS A 150 -8.71 5.39 -9.06
N ALA A 151 -9.04 6.36 -8.21
CA ALA A 151 -8.47 6.54 -6.88
C ALA A 151 -9.54 7.18 -5.99
N VAL A 152 -9.39 7.13 -4.67
CA VAL A 152 -10.31 7.83 -3.77
C VAL A 152 -10.31 9.33 -4.11
N PRO A 153 -11.49 9.98 -4.24
CA PRO A 153 -12.84 9.50 -3.90
C PRO A 153 -13.71 9.06 -5.10
N ASP A 154 -13.14 8.61 -6.22
CA ASP A 154 -13.91 8.19 -7.40
C ASP A 154 -14.88 7.02 -7.09
N GLU A 155 -16.02 6.98 -7.80
CA GLU A 155 -17.10 6.01 -7.54
C GLU A 155 -16.69 4.55 -7.83
N ASP A 156 -15.82 4.34 -8.82
CA ASP A 156 -15.40 3.00 -9.27
C ASP A 156 -14.38 2.31 -8.36
N VAL A 157 -13.98 2.92 -7.24
CA VAL A 157 -12.91 2.40 -6.35
C VAL A 157 -13.26 1.01 -5.82
N ILE A 158 -14.53 0.78 -5.48
CA ILE A 158 -14.99 -0.51 -4.96
C ILE A 158 -14.97 -1.59 -6.06
N ALA A 159 -15.39 -1.24 -7.28
CA ALA A 159 -15.32 -2.13 -8.42
C ALA A 159 -13.87 -2.47 -8.79
N THR A 160 -12.96 -1.48 -8.75
CA THR A 160 -11.53 -1.68 -8.99
C THR A 160 -10.88 -2.56 -7.91
N ARG A 161 -11.31 -2.42 -6.65
CA ARG A 161 -10.86 -3.28 -5.55
C ARG A 161 -11.30 -4.73 -5.74
N LEU A 162 -12.55 -4.97 -6.15
CA LEU A 162 -13.05 -6.31 -6.45
C LEU A 162 -12.38 -6.91 -7.68
N MET A 163 -12.18 -6.11 -8.74
CA MET A 163 -11.41 -6.48 -9.93
C MET A 163 -10.00 -6.94 -9.54
N CYS A 164 -9.28 -6.19 -8.71
CA CYS A 164 -7.97 -6.59 -8.20
C CYS A 164 -8.03 -7.89 -7.38
N ALA A 165 -9.09 -8.13 -6.61
CA ALA A 165 -9.26 -9.37 -5.87
C ALA A 165 -9.43 -10.59 -6.80
N ILE A 166 -10.22 -10.43 -7.87
CA ILE A 166 -10.41 -11.45 -8.92
C ILE A 166 -9.09 -11.73 -9.68
N LEU A 167 -8.33 -10.67 -9.98
CA LEU A 167 -7.06 -10.80 -10.69
C LEU A 167 -6.05 -11.62 -9.89
N GLY A 168 -5.73 -11.22 -8.66
CA GLY A 168 -4.62 -11.80 -7.90
C GLY A 168 -4.69 -11.64 -6.39
N GLY A 169 -5.83 -11.19 -5.83
CA GLY A 169 -5.95 -10.88 -4.40
C GLY A 169 -6.46 -12.02 -3.53
N THR A 170 -6.81 -13.18 -4.09
CA THR A 170 -7.37 -14.32 -3.36
C THR A 170 -6.75 -15.64 -3.81
N ALA A 171 -6.93 -16.70 -3.02
CA ALA A 171 -6.46 -18.06 -3.36
C ALA A 171 -7.22 -18.70 -4.54
N SER A 172 -8.33 -18.11 -4.98
CA SER A 172 -9.10 -18.53 -6.16
C SER A 172 -8.96 -17.55 -7.34
N SER A 173 -8.02 -16.62 -7.25
CA SER A 173 -7.81 -15.57 -8.26
C SER A 173 -7.22 -16.13 -9.56
N LYS A 174 -7.35 -15.36 -10.65
CA LYS A 174 -6.85 -15.72 -11.98
C LYS A 174 -5.35 -15.97 -11.99
N LEU A 175 -4.56 -15.06 -11.41
CA LEU A 175 -3.10 -15.19 -11.33
C LEU A 175 -2.67 -16.41 -10.51
N PHE A 176 -3.36 -16.67 -9.40
CA PHE A 176 -3.09 -17.86 -8.59
C PHE A 176 -3.40 -19.14 -9.39
N CYS A 177 -4.60 -19.27 -9.95
CA CYS A 177 -5.03 -20.48 -10.63
C CYS A 177 -4.30 -20.72 -11.96
N ASN A 178 -4.15 -19.68 -12.79
CA ASN A 178 -3.68 -19.84 -14.16
C ASN A 178 -2.17 -19.70 -14.28
N VAL A 179 -1.57 -18.66 -13.68
CA VAL A 179 -0.13 -18.38 -13.84
C VAL A 179 0.70 -19.23 -12.89
N ARG A 180 0.29 -19.30 -11.61
CA ARG A 180 0.99 -20.12 -10.61
C ARG A 180 0.64 -21.60 -10.73
N GLU A 181 -0.63 -22.00 -10.57
CA GLU A 181 -0.97 -23.43 -10.42
C GLU A 181 -0.99 -24.19 -11.75
N LYS A 182 -1.66 -23.67 -12.80
CA LYS A 182 -1.76 -24.39 -14.09
C LYS A 182 -0.48 -24.32 -14.92
N GLN A 183 0.16 -23.14 -14.99
CA GLN A 183 1.33 -22.93 -15.84
C GLN A 183 2.66 -23.13 -15.09
N SER A 184 2.65 -23.21 -13.76
CA SER A 184 3.85 -23.39 -12.93
C SER A 184 4.96 -22.35 -13.19
N LEU A 185 4.59 -21.14 -13.63
CA LEU A 185 5.55 -20.09 -13.98
C LEU A 185 6.07 -19.34 -12.76
N CYS A 186 5.24 -19.25 -11.72
CA CYS A 186 5.52 -18.45 -10.53
C CYS A 186 5.34 -19.27 -9.26
N TYR A 187 6.23 -19.08 -8.28
CA TYR A 187 6.06 -19.64 -6.92
C TYR A 187 4.95 -18.92 -6.13
N TYR A 188 4.86 -17.60 -6.31
CA TYR A 188 3.72 -16.78 -5.92
C TYR A 188 3.43 -15.78 -7.05
N CYS A 189 2.18 -15.39 -7.20
CA CYS A 189 1.75 -14.34 -8.12
C CYS A 189 0.51 -13.69 -7.50
N SER A 190 0.62 -12.44 -7.06
CA SER A 190 -0.45 -11.74 -6.36
C SER A 190 -0.59 -10.30 -6.85
N SER A 191 -1.78 -9.75 -6.72
CA SER A 191 -2.05 -8.35 -7.05
C SER A 191 -2.56 -7.56 -5.86
N ARG A 192 -2.20 -6.27 -5.81
CA ARG A 192 -2.63 -5.31 -4.79
C ARG A 192 -3.03 -4.00 -5.43
N PHE A 193 -4.10 -3.38 -4.91
CA PHE A 193 -4.55 -2.06 -5.34
C PHE A 193 -4.37 -1.05 -4.22
N ASP A 194 -3.58 0.00 -4.48
CA ASP A 194 -3.53 1.21 -3.67
C ASP A 194 -4.59 2.20 -4.15
N ARG A 195 -5.72 2.21 -3.45
CA ARG A 195 -6.87 3.07 -3.75
C ARG A 195 -6.58 4.55 -3.59
N ASN A 196 -5.61 4.94 -2.76
CA ASN A 196 -5.30 6.35 -2.52
C ASN A 196 -4.42 6.91 -3.64
N LYS A 197 -3.68 6.04 -4.34
CA LYS A 197 -2.77 6.44 -5.43
C LYS A 197 -3.26 6.07 -6.82
N GLY A 198 -4.24 5.17 -6.93
CA GLY A 198 -4.68 4.62 -8.21
C GLY A 198 -3.62 3.74 -8.85
N ILE A 199 -2.90 2.95 -8.05
CA ILE A 199 -1.85 2.05 -8.52
C ILE A 199 -2.27 0.62 -8.21
N LEU A 200 -2.21 -0.25 -9.22
CA LEU A 200 -2.27 -1.69 -9.04
C LEU A 200 -0.87 -2.27 -9.25
N THR A 201 -0.43 -3.13 -8.36
CA THR A 201 0.84 -3.87 -8.50
C THR A 201 0.56 -5.34 -8.62
N VAL A 202 1.32 -6.04 -9.46
CA VAL A 202 1.40 -7.50 -9.50
C VAL A 202 2.82 -7.89 -9.12
N ASP A 203 2.99 -8.80 -8.17
CA ASP A 203 4.30 -9.26 -7.75
C ASP A 203 4.41 -10.78 -7.79
N SER A 204 5.51 -11.28 -8.33
CA SER A 204 5.76 -12.70 -8.51
C SER A 204 7.21 -13.10 -8.31
N GLY A 205 7.39 -14.37 -7.91
CA GLY A 205 8.69 -15.04 -7.83
C GLY A 205 8.79 -16.07 -8.95
N VAL A 206 9.79 -15.95 -9.81
CA VAL A 206 9.90 -16.68 -11.07
C VAL A 206 11.31 -17.20 -11.30
N GLU A 207 11.43 -18.29 -12.05
CA GLU A 207 12.72 -18.73 -12.58
C GLU A 207 13.17 -17.78 -13.70
N SER A 208 14.47 -17.51 -13.80
CA SER A 208 15.01 -16.50 -14.74
C SER A 208 14.63 -16.76 -16.20
N GLU A 209 14.53 -18.03 -16.60
CA GLU A 209 14.14 -18.43 -17.96
C GLU A 209 12.64 -18.24 -18.26
N ASN A 210 11.81 -18.07 -17.23
CA ASN A 210 10.36 -17.96 -17.34
C ASN A 210 9.84 -16.52 -17.18
N ILE A 211 10.72 -15.53 -17.00
CA ILE A 211 10.34 -14.12 -16.78
C ILE A 211 9.40 -13.62 -17.88
N GLU A 212 9.78 -13.78 -19.15
CA GLU A 212 8.98 -13.30 -20.28
C GLU A 212 7.62 -14.01 -20.37
N LYS A 213 7.60 -15.33 -20.15
CA LYS A 213 6.36 -16.12 -20.14
C LYS A 213 5.44 -15.70 -19.00
N ALA A 214 6.00 -15.41 -17.83
CA ALA A 214 5.24 -14.96 -16.66
C ALA A 214 4.64 -13.57 -16.89
N GLU A 215 5.40 -12.63 -17.46
CA GLU A 215 4.91 -11.30 -17.84
C GLU A 215 3.75 -11.41 -18.84
N GLN A 216 3.92 -12.19 -19.91
CA GLN A 216 2.87 -12.44 -20.90
C GLN A 216 1.64 -13.11 -20.28
N GLY A 217 1.84 -14.08 -19.37
CA GLY A 217 0.75 -14.74 -18.64
C GLY A 217 -0.06 -13.76 -17.79
N ILE A 218 0.61 -12.86 -17.06
CA ILE A 218 -0.05 -11.82 -16.26
C ILE A 218 -0.84 -10.87 -17.16
N ILE A 219 -0.24 -10.39 -18.25
CA ILE A 219 -0.91 -9.49 -19.21
C ILE A 219 -2.14 -10.17 -19.81
N LYS A 220 -2.01 -11.45 -20.18
CA LYS A 220 -3.11 -12.23 -20.74
C LYS A 220 -4.30 -12.32 -19.77
N GLU A 221 -4.07 -12.57 -18.48
CA GLU A 221 -5.18 -12.62 -17.51
C GLU A 221 -5.88 -11.25 -17.35
N ILE A 222 -5.13 -10.15 -17.44
CA ILE A 222 -5.70 -8.79 -17.44
C ILE A 222 -6.51 -8.57 -18.72
N ASP A 223 -6.01 -8.96 -19.88
CA ASP A 223 -6.72 -8.82 -21.17
C ASP A 223 -7.96 -9.70 -21.24
N ASP A 224 -7.93 -10.91 -20.68
CA ASP A 224 -9.10 -11.76 -20.52
C ASP A 224 -10.18 -11.04 -19.69
N MET A 225 -9.80 -10.39 -18.59
CA MET A 225 -10.74 -9.59 -17.79
C MET A 225 -11.30 -8.40 -18.56
N LYS A 226 -10.47 -7.68 -19.33
CA LYS A 226 -10.91 -6.59 -20.22
C LYS A 226 -11.93 -7.04 -21.27
N ASN A 227 -11.78 -8.27 -21.76
CA ASN A 227 -12.68 -8.91 -22.70
C ASN A 227 -13.91 -9.57 -22.03
N GLY A 228 -14.10 -9.40 -20.72
CA GLY A 228 -15.25 -9.95 -20.00
C GLY A 228 -15.18 -11.45 -19.73
N LEU A 229 -14.00 -12.08 -19.90
CA LEU A 229 -13.75 -13.49 -19.59
C LEU A 229 -13.55 -13.68 -18.07
N ILE A 230 -14.61 -13.36 -17.34
CA ILE A 230 -14.73 -13.51 -15.89
C ILE A 230 -15.96 -14.35 -15.62
N THR A 231 -15.77 -15.49 -14.99
CA THR A 231 -16.86 -16.42 -14.63
C THR A 231 -17.60 -15.92 -13.40
N ASP A 232 -18.88 -16.30 -13.27
CA ASP A 232 -19.68 -15.96 -12.09
C ASP A 232 -19.05 -16.57 -10.82
N PHE A 233 -18.45 -17.75 -10.93
CA PHE A 233 -17.70 -18.36 -9.84
C PHE A 233 -16.54 -17.49 -9.35
N GLU A 234 -15.73 -16.93 -10.25
CA GLU A 234 -14.60 -16.05 -9.88
C GLU A 234 -15.10 -14.78 -9.16
N ILE A 235 -16.19 -14.19 -9.63
CA ILE A 235 -16.80 -13.00 -9.01
C ILE A 235 -17.31 -13.33 -7.62
N GLU A 236 -18.13 -14.38 -7.48
CA GLU A 236 -18.74 -14.76 -6.21
C GLU A 236 -17.70 -15.24 -5.18
N ALA A 237 -16.67 -15.97 -5.63
CA ALA A 237 -15.56 -16.38 -4.78
C ALA A 237 -14.77 -15.17 -4.26
N ALA A 238 -14.47 -14.19 -5.12
CA ALA A 238 -13.78 -12.97 -4.72
C ALA A 238 -14.62 -12.13 -3.75
N LYS A 239 -15.92 -11.94 -4.00
CA LYS A 239 -16.84 -11.23 -3.10
C LYS A 239 -16.86 -11.88 -1.71
N LYS A 240 -17.06 -13.19 -1.64
CA LYS A 240 -17.06 -13.94 -0.36
C LYS A 240 -15.73 -13.82 0.36
N ALA A 241 -14.60 -13.96 -0.34
CA ALA A 241 -13.28 -13.85 0.26
C ALA A 241 -13.04 -12.45 0.83
N MET A 242 -13.40 -11.39 0.11
CA MET A 242 -13.26 -10.00 0.57
C MET A 242 -14.15 -9.72 1.78
N ILE A 243 -15.43 -10.11 1.73
CA ILE A 243 -16.37 -9.89 2.83
C ILE A 243 -15.91 -10.64 4.09
N ASN A 244 -15.46 -11.90 3.96
CA ASN A 244 -14.89 -12.64 5.08
C ASN A 244 -13.66 -11.92 5.67
N MET A 245 -12.79 -11.38 4.82
CA MET A 245 -11.65 -10.58 5.27
C MET A 245 -12.10 -9.32 6.01
N PHE A 246 -13.17 -8.65 5.58
CA PHE A 246 -13.72 -7.49 6.28
C PHE A 246 -14.24 -7.86 7.66
N TYR A 247 -15.02 -8.95 7.79
CA TYR A 247 -15.49 -9.39 9.11
C TYR A 247 -14.34 -9.77 10.05
N SER A 248 -13.27 -10.39 9.52
CA SER A 248 -12.10 -10.77 10.33
C SER A 248 -11.36 -9.57 10.95
N THR A 249 -11.53 -8.34 10.43
CA THR A 249 -10.90 -7.16 11.05
C THR A 249 -11.48 -6.88 12.43
N ASN A 250 -12.69 -7.35 12.73
CA ASN A 250 -13.32 -7.14 14.02
C ASN A 250 -12.83 -8.12 15.12
N ASP A 251 -12.00 -9.10 14.76
CA ASP A 251 -11.48 -10.10 15.70
C ASP A 251 -10.39 -9.54 16.63
N THR A 252 -9.78 -8.41 16.26
CA THR A 252 -8.69 -7.79 17.02
C THR A 252 -8.81 -6.27 17.05
N VAL A 253 -8.29 -5.66 18.12
CA VAL A 253 -8.24 -4.18 18.24
C VAL A 253 -7.44 -3.56 17.08
N SER A 254 -6.33 -4.18 16.66
CA SER A 254 -5.55 -3.71 15.52
C SER A 254 -6.26 -3.88 14.18
N GLY A 255 -7.13 -4.88 14.03
CA GLY A 255 -7.95 -5.02 12.84
C GLY A 255 -9.01 -3.91 12.75
N ILE A 256 -9.68 -3.60 13.87
CA ILE A 256 -10.63 -2.49 13.96
C ILE A 256 -9.90 -1.18 13.65
N GLU A 257 -8.70 -1.00 14.20
CA GLU A 257 -7.84 0.16 13.91
C GLU A 257 -7.56 0.29 12.41
N ALA A 258 -7.05 -0.77 11.79
CA ALA A 258 -6.74 -0.78 10.37
C ALA A 258 -7.98 -0.51 9.48
N TRP A 259 -9.18 -0.97 9.90
CA TRP A 259 -10.42 -0.74 9.18
C TRP A 259 -10.76 0.76 9.07
N TYR A 260 -10.69 1.49 10.17
CA TYR A 260 -11.01 2.91 10.19
C TYR A 260 -9.85 3.77 9.68
N THR A 261 -8.61 3.45 10.04
CA THR A 261 -7.41 4.14 9.50
C THR A 261 -7.35 4.05 7.97
N GLY A 262 -7.78 2.92 7.39
CA GLY A 262 -7.84 2.74 5.93
C GLY A 262 -8.87 3.60 5.20
N GLN A 263 -9.74 4.30 5.91
CA GLN A 263 -10.83 5.12 5.39
C GLN A 263 -10.66 6.62 5.69
N LEU A 264 -9.55 7.03 6.30
CA LEU A 264 -9.31 8.42 6.71
C LEU A 264 -9.45 9.44 5.57
N PHE A 265 -9.23 9.01 4.32
CA PHE A 265 -9.30 9.86 3.14
C PHE A 265 -10.60 9.71 2.35
N ASP A 266 -11.54 8.87 2.80
CA ASP A 266 -12.76 8.49 2.06
C ASP A 266 -13.92 9.49 2.18
N GLY A 267 -13.73 10.61 2.87
CA GLY A 267 -14.78 11.59 3.15
C GLY A 267 -15.80 11.14 4.21
N GLY A 268 -15.63 9.94 4.77
CA GLY A 268 -16.44 9.38 5.85
C GLY A 268 -16.02 7.94 6.16
N PHE A 269 -16.50 7.41 7.29
CA PHE A 269 -16.27 6.02 7.68
C PHE A 269 -17.47 5.16 7.31
N LYS A 270 -17.20 4.01 6.71
CA LYS A 270 -18.19 2.96 6.45
C LYS A 270 -17.99 1.81 7.43
N THR A 271 -19.10 1.23 7.84
CA THR A 271 -19.15 -0.04 8.56
C THR A 271 -18.78 -1.20 7.64
N ILE A 272 -18.44 -2.35 8.23
CA ILE A 272 -18.20 -3.59 7.50
C ILE A 272 -19.42 -3.97 6.65
N GLU A 273 -20.64 -3.78 7.18
CA GLU A 273 -21.88 -4.09 6.49
C GLU A 273 -22.11 -3.20 5.26
N GLU A 274 -21.93 -1.88 5.40
CA GLU A 274 -22.06 -0.94 4.28
C GLU A 274 -21.08 -1.27 3.15
N LEU A 275 -19.80 -1.49 3.47
CA LEU A 275 -18.80 -1.82 2.46
C LEU A 275 -19.03 -3.21 1.84
N SER A 276 -19.55 -4.16 2.62
CA SER A 276 -19.94 -5.49 2.11
C SER A 276 -21.11 -5.40 1.14
N ASN A 277 -22.10 -4.54 1.41
CA ASN A 277 -23.22 -4.28 0.52
C ASN A 277 -22.75 -3.63 -0.79
N GLU A 278 -21.82 -2.68 -0.72
CA GLU A 278 -21.21 -2.08 -1.92
C GLU A 278 -20.48 -3.13 -2.76
N ILE A 279 -19.69 -4.01 -2.14
CA ILE A 279 -19.01 -5.12 -2.84
C ILE A 279 -20.02 -6.07 -3.50
N ASN A 280 -21.09 -6.42 -2.80
CA ASN A 280 -22.13 -7.30 -3.33
C ASN A 280 -22.87 -6.67 -4.52
N ALA A 281 -23.07 -5.35 -4.50
CA ALA A 281 -23.74 -4.60 -5.56
C ALA A 281 -22.89 -4.44 -6.83
N VAL A 282 -21.57 -4.66 -6.77
CA VAL A 282 -20.70 -4.55 -7.96
C VAL A 282 -21.12 -5.56 -9.04
N THR A 283 -21.32 -5.04 -10.24
CA THR A 283 -21.69 -5.82 -11.44
C THR A 283 -20.46 -6.26 -12.22
N LYS A 284 -20.63 -7.31 -13.05
CA LYS A 284 -19.59 -7.76 -13.98
C LYS A 284 -19.12 -6.66 -14.94
N GLU A 285 -20.04 -5.82 -15.40
CA GLU A 285 -19.70 -4.70 -16.29
C GLU A 285 -18.77 -3.69 -15.60
N GLN A 286 -19.04 -3.34 -14.34
CA GLN A 286 -18.15 -2.45 -13.57
C GLN A 286 -16.76 -3.04 -13.36
N ILE A 287 -16.66 -4.35 -13.16
CA ILE A 287 -15.38 -5.08 -13.05
C ILE A 287 -14.61 -4.99 -14.37
N VAL A 288 -15.28 -5.24 -15.50
CA VAL A 288 -14.68 -5.13 -16.85
C VAL A 288 -14.23 -3.71 -17.14
N ASN A 289 -15.06 -2.71 -16.83
CA ASN A 289 -14.71 -1.30 -16.98
C ASN A 289 -13.49 -0.93 -16.13
N SER A 290 -13.38 -1.46 -14.91
CA SER A 290 -12.21 -1.27 -14.05
C SER A 290 -10.95 -1.91 -14.65
N ALA A 291 -11.06 -3.09 -15.25
CA ALA A 291 -9.94 -3.74 -15.94
C ALA A 291 -9.50 -2.95 -17.19
N ASN A 292 -10.44 -2.39 -17.95
CA ASN A 292 -10.15 -1.57 -19.13
C ASN A 292 -9.40 -0.27 -18.81
N LYS A 293 -9.53 0.24 -17.58
CA LYS A 293 -8.78 1.41 -17.10
C LYS A 293 -7.33 1.10 -16.74
N LEU A 294 -6.91 -0.18 -16.68
CA LEU A 294 -5.53 -0.55 -16.36
C LEU A 294 -4.59 -0.30 -17.53
N THR A 295 -3.55 0.48 -17.25
CA THR A 295 -2.42 0.74 -18.17
C THR A 295 -1.12 0.32 -17.50
N LEU A 296 -0.31 -0.50 -18.18
CA LEU A 296 0.99 -0.92 -17.68
C LEU A 296 1.97 0.27 -17.71
N ASP A 297 2.59 0.57 -16.58
CA ASP A 297 3.47 1.72 -16.40
C ASP A 297 4.93 1.29 -16.29
N THR A 298 5.21 0.35 -15.39
CA THR A 298 6.58 -0.08 -15.11
C THR A 298 6.61 -1.58 -14.87
N VAL A 299 7.60 -2.25 -15.47
CA VAL A 299 7.99 -3.63 -15.17
C VAL A 299 9.38 -3.57 -14.55
N TYR A 300 9.49 -4.05 -13.32
CA TYR A 300 10.75 -4.19 -12.62
C TYR A 300 11.11 -5.67 -12.49
N THR A 301 12.31 -6.02 -12.93
CA THR A 301 12.86 -7.38 -12.83
C THR A 301 14.12 -7.36 -11.98
N LEU A 302 14.09 -8.07 -10.86
CA LEU A 302 15.31 -8.43 -10.13
C LEU A 302 15.72 -9.83 -10.57
N LYS A 303 16.64 -9.91 -11.52
CA LYS A 303 17.03 -11.14 -12.20
C LYS A 303 18.16 -11.84 -11.45
N ASN A 304 18.03 -13.15 -11.26
CA ASN A 304 19.11 -13.98 -10.74
C ASN A 304 20.25 -14.08 -11.77
N LYS A 305 21.49 -13.89 -11.30
CA LYS A 305 22.73 -14.05 -12.07
C LYS A 305 23.05 -15.51 -12.37
#